data_AF-A0A496N4J1-F1
#
_entry.id   AF-A0A496N4J1-F1
#
_cell.length_a   1.000
_cell.length_b   1.000
_cell.length_c   1.000
_cell.angle_alpha   90.00
_cell.angle_beta   90.00
_cell.angle_gamma   90.00
#
_symmetry.space_group_name_H-M   'P 1'
#
loop_
_entity.id
_entity.type
_entity.pdbx_description
1 polymer ?
#
loop_
_entity_poly.entity_id
_entity_poly.type
_entity_poly.pdbx_seq_one_letter_code
_entity_poly.pdbx_strand_id
1 'polypeptide(L)'
;ELSDELCSLIANETRPALVCYIETDLEGNITAKPHFVSAYVQSKAKLAYNKVSDYLEQADNAWQPETSEIAQQIDWLHQFTKARIQWRKTHSLLFKEKPDYSFVLAENGKVAEIKAEYRRIANQIVEESMIIANICAAQFLAEQAQTGIFNTHSGFDKKFLENAHNFLMANLANEQNQAELAERYSVENLATLNGYCQMRHDIEPIEGDYLEFRLRRYLTFAEFKSELAPHFGLGLEGYATWTSPIRKYSDMVNHRLIKAVLTQQACNKPQDEVLARLQEARRQNRLVERDIADWLYCRYLADKVASNAEFEAEVQDVMRGGLRVQLLENGASMFIPASTLHNNKEEMQVNSDEIALYIKGERIYKIGDIVKVKLTEVKEATRSIVGEIVQ
;
A
#
# COMPACT_ATOMS: atom_id res chain seq x y z
N GLU A 1 9.76 -17.72 21.34
CA GLU A 1 11.11 -17.51 21.92
C GLU A 1 11.87 -16.36 21.26
N LEU A 2 12.52 -16.53 20.09
CA LEU A 2 13.34 -15.43 19.53
C LEU A 2 12.52 -14.18 19.12
N SER A 3 11.45 -14.35 18.35
CA SER A 3 10.65 -13.22 17.83
C SER A 3 9.86 -12.49 18.92
N ASP A 4 9.16 -13.25 19.77
CA ASP A 4 8.18 -12.69 20.71
C ASP A 4 8.80 -12.24 22.05
N GLU A 5 9.98 -12.77 22.42
CA GLU A 5 10.58 -12.52 23.73
C GLU A 5 11.93 -11.80 23.62
N LEU A 6 12.90 -12.41 22.92
CA LEU A 6 14.29 -11.92 22.91
C LEU A 6 14.50 -10.71 21.99
N CYS A 7 13.90 -10.72 20.80
CA CYS A 7 14.01 -9.62 19.83
C CYS A 7 12.91 -8.57 19.99
N SER A 8 11.80 -8.90 20.67
CA SER A 8 10.71 -7.97 20.93
C SER A 8 11.15 -6.85 21.88
N LEU A 9 10.83 -5.61 21.53
CA LEU A 9 11.14 -4.42 22.33
C LEU A 9 10.09 -4.23 23.44
N ILE A 10 10.07 -5.17 24.40
CA ILE A 10 9.12 -5.19 25.51
C ILE A 10 9.33 -3.96 26.41
N ALA A 11 8.23 -3.38 26.88
CA ALA A 11 8.26 -2.23 27.77
C ALA A 11 9.02 -2.54 29.07
N ASN A 12 9.85 -1.59 29.50
CA ASN A 12 10.70 -1.63 30.69
C ASN A 12 11.79 -2.70 30.69
N GLU A 13 12.02 -3.39 29.58
CA GLU A 13 13.13 -4.34 29.45
C GLU A 13 14.24 -3.81 28.54
N THR A 14 15.49 -4.03 28.94
CA THR A 14 16.65 -3.67 28.12
C THR A 14 16.82 -4.68 26.98
N ARG A 15 16.95 -4.18 25.75
CA ARG A 15 17.09 -4.96 24.53
C ARG A 15 18.20 -4.43 23.64
N PRO A 16 18.98 -5.29 22.96
CA PRO A 16 19.90 -4.84 21.93
C PRO A 16 19.11 -4.37 20.70
N ALA A 17 19.50 -3.23 20.13
CA ALA A 17 18.88 -2.67 18.93
C ALA A 17 19.95 -2.09 18.00
N LEU A 18 19.65 -2.11 16.70
CA LEU A 18 20.30 -1.26 15.72
C LEU A 18 19.47 0.03 15.65
N VAL A 19 20.09 1.17 15.92
CA VAL A 19 19.45 2.48 16.03
C VAL A 19 19.95 3.38 14.92
N CYS A 20 19.05 4.20 14.36
CA CYS A 20 19.37 5.25 13.40
C CYS A 20 18.98 6.60 14.00
N TYR A 21 19.93 7.53 14.06
CA TYR A 21 19.66 8.93 14.36
C TYR A 21 19.44 9.67 13.04
N ILE A 22 18.32 10.40 12.98
CA ILE A 22 17.89 11.15 11.81
C ILE A 22 17.54 12.55 12.30
N GLU A 23 18.15 13.56 11.69
CA GLU A 23 17.84 14.96 11.96
C GLU A 23 16.97 15.51 10.82
N THR A 24 15.88 16.17 11.19
CA THR A 24 15.01 16.85 10.24
C THR A 24 14.77 18.29 10.64
N ASP A 25 14.52 19.15 9.65
CA ASP A 25 13.93 20.47 9.88
C ASP A 25 12.42 20.38 10.14
N LEU A 26 11.78 21.53 10.33
CA LEU A 26 10.34 21.63 10.59
C LEU A 26 9.50 21.42 9.32
N GLU A 27 10.13 21.48 8.16
CA GLU A 27 9.56 21.20 6.84
C GLU A 27 9.65 19.71 6.48
N GLY A 28 10.32 18.90 7.30
CA GLY A 28 10.47 17.46 7.14
C GLY A 28 11.63 17.02 6.23
N ASN A 29 12.52 17.92 5.83
CA ASN A 29 13.75 17.56 5.11
C ASN A 29 14.76 16.93 6.05
N ILE A 30 15.56 15.99 5.54
CA ILE A 30 16.72 15.45 6.26
C ILE A 30 17.84 16.49 6.20
N THR A 31 18.31 16.96 7.36
CA THR A 31 19.30 18.06 7.45
C THR A 31 20.73 17.58 7.70
N ALA A 32 20.90 16.35 8.17
CA ALA A 32 22.20 15.74 8.45
C ALA A 32 22.28 14.32 7.91
N LYS A 33 23.51 13.82 7.71
CA LYS A 33 23.71 12.43 7.32
C LYS A 33 23.20 11.49 8.43
N PRO A 34 22.41 10.47 8.10
CA PRO A 34 21.89 9.54 9.11
C PRO A 34 23.03 8.77 9.77
N HIS A 35 22.92 8.56 11.07
CA HIS A 35 23.95 7.90 11.87
C HIS A 35 23.42 6.59 12.48
N PHE A 36 24.03 5.46 12.11
CA PHE A 36 23.65 4.14 12.62
C PHE A 36 24.57 3.69 13.76
N VAL A 37 24.00 3.12 14.81
CA VAL A 37 24.75 2.54 15.95
C VAL A 37 24.11 1.26 16.47
N SER A 38 24.92 0.40 17.08
CA SER A 38 24.39 -0.67 17.94
C SER A 38 24.24 -0.13 19.36
N ALA A 39 23.07 -0.30 19.97
CA ALA A 39 22.76 0.22 21.30
C ALA A 39 21.94 -0.77 22.12
N TYR A 40 21.92 -0.55 23.43
CA TYR A 40 20.89 -1.12 24.30
C TYR A 40 19.81 -0.08 24.51
N VAL A 41 18.56 -0.46 24.24
CA VAL A 41 17.38 0.39 24.39
C VAL A 41 16.44 -0.20 25.43
N GLN A 42 15.68 0.65 26.11
CA GLN A 42 14.61 0.23 27.01
C GLN A 42 13.36 1.03 26.66
N SER A 43 12.37 0.36 26.08
CA SER A 43 11.08 0.99 25.80
C SER A 43 10.43 1.41 27.12
N LYS A 44 9.83 2.61 27.17
CA LYS A 44 9.18 3.12 28.40
C LYS A 44 7.68 2.89 28.44
N ALA A 45 7.07 2.51 27.31
CA ALA A 45 5.64 2.26 27.23
C ALA A 45 5.30 1.33 26.07
N LYS A 46 4.22 0.55 26.24
CA LYS A 46 3.56 -0.18 25.15
C LYS A 46 2.28 0.57 24.78
N LEU A 47 2.30 1.25 23.65
CA LEU A 47 1.19 2.07 23.17
C LEU A 47 0.37 1.34 22.11
N ALA A 48 -0.94 1.56 22.11
CA ALA A 48 -1.87 1.00 21.13
C ALA A 48 -2.35 2.11 20.18
N TYR A 49 -2.44 1.80 18.87
CA TYR A 49 -2.77 2.79 17.85
C TYR A 49 -4.09 3.52 18.12
N ASN A 50 -5.16 2.78 18.41
CA ASN A 50 -6.46 3.33 18.76
C ASN A 50 -6.39 4.29 19.96
N LYS A 51 -5.72 3.91 21.05
CA LYS A 51 -5.55 4.77 22.23
C LYS A 51 -4.80 6.06 21.92
N VAL A 52 -3.72 5.99 21.16
CA VAL A 52 -2.92 7.17 20.79
C VAL A 52 -3.70 8.07 19.83
N SER A 53 -4.42 7.50 18.86
CA SER A 53 -5.29 8.27 17.97
C SER A 53 -6.43 8.94 18.74
N ASP A 54 -7.13 8.22 19.61
CA ASP A 54 -8.21 8.78 20.45
C ASP A 54 -7.69 9.94 21.31
N TYR A 55 -6.49 9.80 21.89
CA TYR A 55 -5.82 10.86 22.65
C TYR A 55 -5.52 12.09 21.80
N LEU A 56 -4.91 11.92 20.62
CA LEU A 56 -4.52 13.01 19.73
C LEU A 56 -5.72 13.70 19.06
N GLU A 57 -6.79 12.95 18.82
CA GLU A 57 -8.05 13.44 18.23
C GLU A 57 -9.01 14.01 19.29
N GLN A 58 -8.62 13.99 20.57
CA GLN A 58 -9.41 14.51 21.70
C GLN A 58 -10.79 13.85 21.82
N ALA A 59 -10.85 12.53 21.60
CA ALA A 59 -12.08 11.76 21.75
C ALA A 59 -12.54 11.71 23.22
N ASP A 60 -13.86 11.65 23.43
CA ASP A 60 -14.44 11.52 24.77
C ASP A 60 -13.94 10.25 25.48
N ASN A 61 -13.51 10.41 26.74
CA ASN A 61 -12.93 9.32 27.56
C ASN A 61 -11.69 8.64 26.94
N ALA A 62 -10.95 9.34 26.07
CA ALA A 62 -9.71 8.84 25.52
C ALA A 62 -8.69 8.49 26.62
N TRP A 63 -7.95 7.39 26.39
CA TRP A 63 -6.81 7.02 27.22
C TRP A 63 -5.80 8.18 27.29
N GLN A 64 -5.21 8.41 28.46
CA GLN A 64 -4.21 9.46 28.68
C GLN A 64 -2.82 8.83 28.88
N PRO A 65 -1.75 9.46 28.36
CA PRO A 65 -0.38 9.06 28.67
C PRO A 65 -0.12 8.98 30.17
N GLU A 66 0.56 7.92 30.62
CA GLU A 66 0.83 7.68 32.05
C GLU A 66 1.78 8.72 32.66
N THR A 67 2.60 9.37 31.84
CA THR A 67 3.59 10.37 32.26
C THR A 67 3.65 11.54 31.28
N SER A 68 4.12 12.70 31.77
CA SER A 68 4.37 13.89 30.95
C SER A 68 5.37 13.64 29.82
N GLU A 69 6.35 12.78 30.06
CA GLU A 69 7.41 12.43 29.12
C GLU A 69 6.85 11.64 27.94
N ILE A 70 5.95 10.67 28.21
CA ILE A 70 5.25 9.93 27.15
C ILE A 70 4.36 10.88 26.36
N ALA A 71 3.63 11.78 27.02
CA ALA A 71 2.79 12.76 26.35
C ALA A 71 3.62 13.65 25.40
N GLN A 72 4.78 14.12 25.85
CA GLN A 72 5.68 14.95 25.04
C GLN A 72 6.25 14.20 23.84
N GLN A 73 6.62 12.92 24.00
CA GLN A 73 7.10 12.08 22.90
C GLN A 73 6.02 11.88 21.83
N ILE A 74 4.78 11.62 22.24
CA ILE A 74 3.65 11.49 21.31
C ILE A 74 3.42 12.80 20.55
N ASP A 75 3.48 13.94 21.22
CA ASP A 75 3.33 15.26 20.59
C ASP A 75 4.45 15.55 19.57
N TRP A 76 5.71 15.30 19.91
CA TRP A 76 6.83 15.46 18.97
C TRP A 76 6.69 14.56 17.75
N LEU A 77 6.35 13.28 17.95
CA LEU A 77 6.12 12.35 16.85
C LEU A 77 4.94 12.80 15.97
N HIS A 78 3.88 13.35 16.57
CA HIS A 78 2.74 13.88 15.83
C HIS A 78 3.12 15.11 14.98
N GLN A 79 3.87 16.07 15.55
CA GLN A 79 4.34 17.25 14.83
C GLN A 79 5.28 16.86 13.68
N PHE A 80 6.23 15.96 13.96
CA PHE A 80 7.13 15.38 12.95
C PHE A 80 6.34 14.73 11.81
N THR A 81 5.31 13.96 12.14
CA THR A 81 4.48 13.26 11.15
C THR A 81 3.74 14.24 10.24
N LYS A 82 3.19 15.32 10.79
CA LYS A 82 2.55 16.38 9.99
C LYS A 82 3.52 17.03 9.01
N ALA A 83 4.73 17.36 9.46
CA ALA A 83 5.78 17.90 8.60
C ALA A 83 6.16 16.91 7.49
N ARG A 84 6.36 15.63 7.83
CA ARG A 84 6.70 14.58 6.88
C ARG A 84 5.62 14.29 5.84
N ILE A 85 4.35 14.27 6.23
CA ILE A 85 3.23 14.13 5.30
C ILE A 85 3.22 15.31 4.33
N GLN A 86 3.40 16.55 4.83
CA GLN A 86 3.44 17.73 3.98
C GLN A 86 4.62 17.70 3.01
N TRP A 87 5.79 17.27 3.48
CA TRP A 87 6.97 17.07 2.62
C TRP A 87 6.71 16.03 1.52
N ARG A 88 6.08 14.89 1.88
CA ARG A 88 5.79 13.83 0.92
C ARG A 88 4.77 14.24 -0.13
N LYS A 89 3.78 15.07 0.22
CA LYS A 89 2.82 15.63 -0.75
C LYS A 89 3.51 16.37 -1.89
N THR A 90 4.62 17.05 -1.61
CA THR A 90 5.29 17.91 -2.59
C THR A 90 6.49 17.24 -3.27
N HIS A 91 7.17 16.30 -2.60
CA HIS A 91 8.42 15.71 -3.11
C HIS A 91 8.32 14.22 -3.45
N SER A 92 7.21 13.57 -3.13
CA SER A 92 7.03 12.12 -3.18
C SER A 92 5.55 11.81 -3.51
N LEU A 93 5.16 10.54 -3.42
CA LEU A 93 3.78 10.12 -3.62
C LEU A 93 3.19 9.57 -2.33
N LEU A 94 1.98 10.05 -2.02
CA LEU A 94 1.09 9.46 -1.03
C LEU A 94 0.13 8.51 -1.73
N PHE A 95 -0.15 7.37 -1.10
CA PHE A 95 -1.20 6.48 -1.55
C PHE A 95 -2.51 6.93 -0.93
N LYS A 96 -3.59 6.94 -1.73
CA LYS A 96 -4.94 7.02 -1.17
C LYS A 96 -5.15 5.86 -0.21
N GLU A 97 -5.58 6.17 1.00
CA GLU A 97 -5.79 5.18 2.05
C GLU A 97 -7.04 4.35 1.72
N LYS A 98 -6.86 3.03 1.63
CA LYS A 98 -7.97 2.07 1.68
C LYS A 98 -8.00 1.44 3.07
N PRO A 99 -9.17 1.10 3.61
CA PRO A 99 -9.25 0.40 4.89
C PRO A 99 -8.57 -0.97 4.77
N ASP A 100 -7.90 -1.37 5.86
CA ASP A 100 -7.45 -2.75 6.04
C ASP A 100 -8.62 -3.55 6.64
N TYR A 101 -8.83 -4.79 6.21
CA TYR A 101 -9.96 -5.61 6.69
C TYR A 101 -9.48 -6.67 7.68
N SER A 102 -9.94 -6.56 8.93
CA SER A 102 -9.54 -7.43 10.03
C SER A 102 -10.64 -8.45 10.36
N PHE A 103 -10.28 -9.73 10.33
CA PHE A 103 -11.18 -10.84 10.65
C PHE A 103 -11.22 -11.08 12.17
N VAL A 104 -12.40 -10.92 12.78
CA VAL A 104 -12.62 -11.27 14.19
C VAL A 104 -13.16 -12.69 14.25
N LEU A 105 -12.35 -13.61 14.77
CA LEU A 105 -12.74 -15.02 14.90
C LEU A 105 -13.33 -15.29 16.29
N ALA A 106 -14.47 -15.99 16.33
CA ALA A 106 -15.02 -16.55 17.56
C ALA A 106 -14.19 -17.77 18.02
N GLU A 107 -14.40 -18.21 19.27
CA GLU A 107 -13.68 -19.35 19.86
C GLU A 107 -13.80 -20.65 19.04
N ASN A 108 -14.91 -20.83 18.32
CA ASN A 108 -15.15 -21.97 17.44
C ASN A 108 -14.50 -21.84 16.05
N GLY A 109 -13.71 -20.79 15.81
CA GLY A 109 -13.04 -20.50 14.55
C GLY A 109 -13.96 -19.94 13.44
N LYS A 110 -15.23 -19.65 13.73
CA LYS A 110 -16.11 -18.93 12.81
C LYS A 110 -15.77 -17.45 12.77
N VAL A 111 -15.95 -16.82 11.62
CA VAL A 111 -15.83 -15.37 11.48
C VAL A 111 -17.04 -14.74 12.16
N ALA A 112 -16.82 -14.07 13.28
CA ALA A 112 -17.85 -13.32 14.00
C ALA A 112 -18.15 -11.99 13.29
N GLU A 113 -17.10 -11.31 12.85
CA GLU A 113 -17.17 -9.99 12.26
C GLU A 113 -15.96 -9.76 11.33
N ILE A 114 -16.14 -8.91 10.33
CA ILE A 114 -15.05 -8.38 9.51
C ILE A 114 -15.11 -6.86 9.64
N LYS A 115 -14.04 -6.27 10.17
CA LYS A 115 -13.96 -4.84 10.45
C LYS A 115 -13.14 -4.13 9.40
N ALA A 116 -13.69 -3.07 8.82
CA ALA A 116 -12.91 -2.08 8.09
C ALA A 116 -12.14 -1.23 9.10
N GLU A 117 -10.82 -1.38 9.13
CA GLU A 117 -9.91 -0.61 9.98
C GLU A 117 -9.27 0.49 9.15
N TYR A 118 -9.64 1.73 9.47
CA TYR A 118 -9.06 2.90 8.84
C TYR A 118 -7.76 3.28 9.53
N ARG A 119 -6.77 3.68 8.73
CA ARG A 119 -5.53 4.23 9.26
C ARG A 119 -5.81 5.57 9.89
N ARG A 120 -5.48 5.70 11.17
CA ARG A 120 -5.62 6.96 11.92
C ARG A 120 -4.24 7.55 12.18
N ILE A 121 -4.22 8.71 12.84
CA ILE A 121 -2.99 9.49 13.03
C ILE A 121 -1.86 8.68 13.69
N ALA A 122 -2.16 7.78 14.63
CA ALA A 122 -1.13 6.94 15.24
C ALA A 122 -0.50 5.94 14.25
N ASN A 123 -1.28 5.41 13.29
CA ASN A 123 -0.74 4.55 12.23
C ASN A 123 0.20 5.35 11.33
N GLN A 124 -0.21 6.57 10.95
CA GLN A 124 0.59 7.48 10.15
C GLN A 124 1.91 7.88 10.84
N ILE A 125 1.89 8.06 12.17
CA ILE A 125 3.10 8.34 12.96
C ILE A 125 4.16 7.26 12.76
N VAL A 126 3.75 5.99 12.90
CA VAL A 126 4.67 4.88 12.71
C VAL A 126 5.06 4.75 11.24
N GLU A 127 4.11 4.88 10.32
CA GLU A 127 4.36 4.81 8.88
C GLU A 127 5.45 5.81 8.42
N GLU A 128 5.29 7.09 8.73
CA GLU A 128 6.27 8.13 8.34
C GLU A 128 7.64 7.93 9.00
N SER A 129 7.65 7.54 10.28
CA SER A 129 8.88 7.22 11.00
C SER A 129 9.63 6.04 10.38
N MET A 130 8.91 5.02 9.90
CA MET A 130 9.53 3.87 9.23
C MET A 130 9.98 4.21 7.81
N ILE A 131 9.20 5.00 7.06
CA ILE A 131 9.54 5.40 5.69
C ILE A 131 10.85 6.20 5.68
N ILE A 132 10.98 7.23 6.50
CA ILE A 132 12.21 8.03 6.56
C ILE A 132 13.41 7.21 7.04
N ALA A 133 13.23 6.32 8.02
CA ALA A 133 14.29 5.41 8.45
C ALA A 133 14.75 4.49 7.30
N ASN A 134 13.83 4.01 6.47
CA ASN A 134 14.14 3.17 5.31
C ASN A 134 14.79 3.98 4.15
N ILE A 135 14.45 5.25 3.98
CA ILE A 135 15.15 6.17 3.06
C ILE A 135 16.60 6.34 3.52
N CYS A 136 16.81 6.64 4.80
CA CYS A 136 18.15 6.79 5.38
C CYS A 136 18.99 5.53 5.26
N ALA A 137 18.39 4.34 5.45
CA ALA A 137 19.09 3.08 5.23
C ALA A 137 19.45 2.84 3.77
N ALA A 138 18.58 3.22 2.81
CA ALA A 138 18.90 3.12 1.39
C ALA A 138 20.12 3.98 1.03
N GLN A 139 20.13 5.23 1.48
CA GLN A 139 21.26 6.16 1.28
C GLN A 139 22.53 5.61 1.92
N PHE A 140 22.46 5.19 3.18
CA PHE A 140 23.60 4.64 3.90
C PHE A 140 24.18 3.39 3.23
N LEU A 141 23.34 2.43 2.82
CA LEU A 141 23.78 1.21 2.15
C LEU A 141 24.39 1.50 0.78
N ALA A 142 23.80 2.41 0.01
CA ALA A 142 24.33 2.81 -1.30
C ALA A 142 25.71 3.48 -1.17
N GLU A 143 25.87 4.41 -0.23
CA GLU A 143 27.12 5.15 -0.03
C GLU A 143 28.22 4.31 0.62
N GLN A 144 27.90 3.59 1.70
CA GLN A 144 28.90 2.99 2.57
C GLN A 144 29.13 1.49 2.30
N ALA A 145 28.06 0.75 2.00
CA ALA A 145 28.16 -0.68 1.70
C ALA A 145 28.27 -0.96 0.19
N GLN A 146 27.90 0.00 -0.66
CA GLN A 146 27.79 -0.12 -2.12
C GLN A 146 26.88 -1.28 -2.59
N THR A 147 26.07 -1.80 -1.68
CA THR A 147 25.15 -2.91 -1.91
C THR A 147 24.12 -3.00 -0.78
N GLY A 148 23.01 -3.66 -1.04
CA GLY A 148 21.89 -3.79 -0.11
C GLY A 148 20.77 -4.60 -0.74
N ILE A 149 19.70 -4.84 0.00
CA ILE A 149 18.44 -5.29 -0.59
C ILE A 149 17.52 -4.07 -0.67
N PHE A 150 17.44 -3.51 -1.87
CA PHE A 150 16.61 -2.35 -2.20
C PHE A 150 15.25 -2.82 -2.72
N ASN A 151 14.19 -2.16 -2.26
CA ASN A 151 12.85 -2.30 -2.82
C ASN A 151 12.72 -1.29 -3.96
N THR A 152 12.53 -1.77 -5.18
CA THR A 152 12.55 -0.95 -6.40
C THR A 152 11.26 -1.11 -7.17
N HIS A 153 10.89 -0.08 -7.93
CA HIS A 153 9.72 -0.09 -8.79
C HIS A 153 9.96 0.88 -9.94
N SER A 154 9.99 0.40 -11.18
CA SER A 154 10.37 1.20 -12.36
C SER A 154 9.24 2.03 -12.95
N GLY A 155 8.05 2.05 -12.33
CA GLY A 155 6.91 2.80 -12.86
C GLY A 155 6.22 2.01 -13.95
N PHE A 156 5.95 2.66 -15.08
CA PHE A 156 5.36 2.02 -16.26
C PHE A 156 6.32 1.01 -16.90
N ASP A 157 5.78 -0.13 -17.37
CA ASP A 157 6.52 -1.03 -18.25
C ASP A 157 6.83 -0.27 -19.55
N LYS A 158 8.08 -0.38 -20.04
CA LYS A 158 8.55 0.33 -21.23
C LYS A 158 7.64 0.12 -22.43
N LYS A 159 7.07 -1.08 -22.58
CA LYS A 159 6.16 -1.41 -23.69
C LYS A 159 4.80 -0.71 -23.60
N PHE A 160 4.42 -0.18 -22.44
CA PHE A 160 3.14 0.47 -22.18
C PHE A 160 3.25 1.99 -22.01
N LEU A 161 4.45 2.56 -22.14
CA LEU A 161 4.63 4.01 -22.03
C LEU A 161 3.82 4.79 -23.08
N GLU A 162 3.83 4.34 -24.35
CA GLU A 162 3.01 4.94 -25.40
C GLU A 162 1.51 4.84 -25.09
N ASN A 163 1.07 3.70 -24.54
CA ASN A 163 -0.32 3.54 -24.13
C ASN A 163 -0.69 4.48 -22.98
N ALA A 164 0.20 4.66 -21.99
CA ALA A 164 0.00 5.60 -20.89
C ALA A 164 -0.05 7.05 -21.39
N HIS A 165 0.87 7.44 -22.29
CA HIS A 165 0.86 8.75 -22.96
C HIS A 165 -0.47 9.01 -23.66
N ASN A 166 -0.87 8.10 -24.56
CA ASN A 166 -2.11 8.26 -25.34
C ASN A 166 -3.34 8.33 -24.43
N PHE A 167 -3.38 7.53 -23.37
CA PHE A 167 -4.47 7.55 -22.39
C PHE A 167 -4.54 8.89 -21.65
N LEU A 168 -3.40 9.42 -21.16
CA LEU A 168 -3.36 10.71 -20.48
C LEU A 168 -3.77 11.85 -21.42
N MET A 169 -3.26 11.86 -22.65
CA MET A 169 -3.63 12.86 -23.65
C MET A 169 -5.12 12.81 -23.97
N ALA A 170 -5.68 11.62 -24.18
CA ALA A 170 -7.09 11.47 -24.52
C ALA A 170 -8.05 11.91 -23.39
N ASN A 171 -7.62 11.85 -22.12
CA ASN A 171 -8.48 12.18 -20.98
C ASN A 171 -8.23 13.57 -20.38
N LEU A 172 -7.03 14.15 -20.56
CA LEU A 172 -6.63 15.40 -19.91
C LEU A 172 -6.35 16.55 -20.88
N ALA A 173 -6.01 16.25 -22.14
CA ALA A 173 -5.69 17.27 -23.12
C ALA A 173 -6.94 17.90 -23.73
N ASN A 174 -6.87 19.20 -23.94
CA ASN A 174 -7.83 20.02 -24.67
C ASN A 174 -7.06 21.02 -25.55
N GLU A 175 -7.79 21.79 -26.36
CA GLU A 175 -7.18 22.74 -27.31
C GLU A 175 -6.22 23.75 -26.68
N GLN A 176 -6.35 24.04 -25.37
CA GLN A 176 -5.55 25.06 -24.69
C GLN A 176 -4.26 24.50 -24.07
N ASN A 177 -4.25 23.24 -23.63
CA ASN A 177 -3.13 22.64 -22.90
C ASN A 177 -2.43 21.49 -23.65
N GLN A 178 -2.87 21.15 -24.86
CA GLN A 178 -2.38 19.99 -25.60
C GLN A 178 -0.86 19.98 -25.80
N ALA A 179 -0.26 21.12 -26.17
CA ALA A 179 1.19 21.20 -26.39
C ALA A 179 1.98 20.99 -25.09
N GLU A 180 1.52 21.61 -24.00
CA GLU A 180 2.13 21.47 -22.67
C GLU A 180 2.04 20.03 -22.16
N LEU A 181 0.86 19.40 -22.25
CA LEU A 181 0.67 18.03 -21.79
C LEU A 181 1.39 17.01 -22.69
N ALA A 182 1.55 17.29 -23.98
CA ALA A 182 2.34 16.43 -24.87
C ALA A 182 3.81 16.35 -24.45
N GLU A 183 4.40 17.48 -24.01
CA GLU A 183 5.75 17.50 -23.44
C GLU A 183 5.79 16.85 -22.06
N ARG A 184 4.87 17.27 -21.17
CA ARG A 184 4.81 16.79 -19.79
C ARG A 184 4.57 15.29 -19.67
N TYR A 185 3.71 14.73 -20.51
CA TYR A 185 3.39 13.29 -20.55
C TYR A 185 4.09 12.57 -21.69
N SER A 186 5.17 13.13 -22.25
CA SER A 186 6.01 12.44 -23.23
C SER A 186 6.49 11.10 -22.67
N VAL A 187 6.73 10.14 -23.58
CA VAL A 187 7.23 8.81 -23.23
C VAL A 187 8.53 8.90 -22.44
N GLU A 188 9.41 9.81 -22.84
CA GLU A 188 10.68 10.09 -22.19
C GLU A 188 10.47 10.60 -20.77
N ASN A 189 9.57 11.56 -20.56
CA ASN A 189 9.35 12.13 -19.23
C ASN A 189 8.63 11.14 -18.30
N LEU A 190 7.61 10.42 -18.77
CA LEU A 190 6.91 9.39 -17.99
C LEU A 190 7.80 8.22 -17.57
N ALA A 191 8.90 7.97 -18.29
CA ALA A 191 9.90 7.00 -17.91
C ALA A 191 10.83 7.47 -16.77
N THR A 192 10.80 8.75 -16.41
CA THR A 192 11.57 9.31 -15.29
C THR A 192 10.76 9.34 -14.00
N LEU A 193 11.46 9.29 -12.85
CA LEU A 193 10.81 9.40 -11.54
C LEU A 193 10.06 10.74 -11.40
N ASN A 194 10.68 11.84 -11.82
CA ASN A 194 10.09 13.17 -11.71
C ASN A 194 8.83 13.28 -12.57
N GLY A 195 8.89 12.92 -13.85
CA GLY A 195 7.72 12.96 -14.74
C GLY A 195 6.59 12.04 -14.28
N TYR A 196 6.92 10.86 -13.74
CA TYR A 196 5.92 9.99 -13.12
C TYR A 196 5.26 10.62 -11.89
N CYS A 197 6.05 11.25 -11.00
CA CYS A 197 5.51 11.93 -9.82
C CYS A 197 4.63 13.11 -10.20
N GLN A 198 5.10 13.95 -11.14
CA GLN A 198 4.33 15.07 -11.67
C GLN A 198 2.98 14.60 -12.24
N MET A 199 2.99 13.55 -13.07
CA MET A 199 1.75 12.97 -13.59
C MET A 199 0.81 12.48 -12.49
N ARG A 200 1.34 11.83 -11.45
CA ARG A 200 0.53 11.38 -10.31
C ARG A 200 -0.08 12.54 -9.54
N HIS A 201 0.66 13.63 -9.33
CA HIS A 201 0.14 14.86 -8.71
C HIS A 201 -0.89 15.57 -9.59
N ASP A 202 -0.75 15.50 -10.92
CA ASP A 202 -1.72 16.11 -11.83
C ASP A 202 -3.06 15.37 -11.82
N ILE A 203 -3.06 14.03 -11.65
CA ILE A 203 -4.31 13.23 -11.63
C ILE A 203 -4.92 13.08 -10.23
N GLU A 204 -4.16 13.26 -9.15
CA GLU A 204 -4.63 13.06 -7.77
C GLU A 204 -5.85 13.93 -7.39
N PRO A 205 -5.93 15.23 -7.77
CA PRO A 205 -7.06 16.10 -7.46
C PRO A 205 -8.32 15.81 -8.29
N ILE A 206 -8.21 15.01 -9.35
CA ILE A 206 -9.34 14.69 -10.23
C ILE A 206 -10.28 13.75 -9.48
N GLU A 207 -11.57 14.06 -9.52
CA GLU A 207 -12.59 13.28 -8.82
C GLU A 207 -12.70 11.86 -9.39
N GLY A 208 -12.76 10.88 -8.48
CA GLY A 208 -12.78 9.46 -8.78
C GLY A 208 -11.39 8.86 -9.03
N ASP A 209 -11.32 7.53 -8.98
CA ASP A 209 -10.05 6.79 -9.08
C ASP A 209 -9.85 6.12 -10.45
N TYR A 210 -10.70 6.43 -11.43
CA TYR A 210 -10.69 5.80 -12.76
C TYR A 210 -9.31 5.92 -13.45
N LEU A 211 -8.75 7.13 -13.51
CA LEU A 211 -7.45 7.36 -14.17
C LEU A 211 -6.34 6.56 -13.48
N GLU A 212 -6.31 6.59 -12.14
CA GLU A 212 -5.36 5.84 -11.34
C GLU A 212 -5.49 4.33 -11.58
N PHE A 213 -6.69 3.78 -11.40
CA PHE A 213 -6.94 2.35 -11.55
C PHE A 213 -6.64 1.88 -12.96
N ARG A 214 -6.97 2.69 -13.97
CA ARG A 214 -6.63 2.34 -15.33
C ARG A 214 -5.12 2.34 -15.54
N LEU A 215 -4.40 3.37 -15.13
CA LEU A 215 -2.95 3.46 -15.30
C LEU A 215 -2.19 2.34 -14.60
N ARG A 216 -2.72 1.78 -13.49
CA ARG A 216 -2.11 0.65 -12.78
C ARG A 216 -1.81 -0.57 -13.66
N ARG A 217 -2.62 -0.83 -14.70
CA ARG A 217 -2.40 -1.96 -15.62
C ARG A 217 -1.14 -1.81 -16.48
N TYR A 218 -0.62 -0.60 -16.63
CA TYR A 218 0.62 -0.32 -17.34
C TYR A 218 1.86 -0.38 -16.45
N LEU A 219 1.69 -0.53 -15.13
CA LEU A 219 2.80 -0.54 -14.19
C LEU A 219 3.52 -1.89 -14.15
N THR A 220 4.81 -1.81 -13.85
CA THR A 220 5.62 -2.95 -13.43
C THR A 220 5.27 -3.37 -12.00
N PHE A 221 5.72 -4.56 -11.58
CA PHE A 221 5.64 -4.95 -10.17
C PHE A 221 6.87 -4.45 -9.41
N ALA A 222 6.75 -4.26 -8.10
CA ALA A 222 7.91 -3.96 -7.26
C ALA A 222 8.82 -5.19 -7.13
N GLU A 223 10.13 -4.96 -7.15
CA GLU A 223 11.17 -5.99 -7.18
C GLU A 223 12.27 -5.69 -6.16
N PHE A 224 13.01 -6.72 -5.78
CA PHE A 224 14.23 -6.58 -5.00
C PHE A 224 15.46 -6.48 -5.91
N LYS A 225 16.32 -5.50 -5.66
CA LYS A 225 17.62 -5.34 -6.34
C LYS A 225 18.76 -5.22 -5.33
N SER A 226 19.95 -5.64 -5.75
CA SER A 226 21.19 -5.54 -4.97
C SER A 226 21.83 -4.14 -4.97
N GLU A 227 21.34 -3.27 -5.86
CA GLU A 227 21.84 -1.94 -6.17
C GLU A 227 20.71 -0.92 -6.02
N LEU A 228 21.08 0.31 -5.67
CA LEU A 228 20.14 1.42 -5.49
C LEU A 228 19.39 1.65 -6.80
N ALA A 229 18.07 1.68 -6.72
CA ALA A 229 17.23 2.11 -7.82
C ALA A 229 15.94 2.79 -7.29
N PRO A 230 15.31 3.63 -8.12
CA PRO A 230 14.08 4.31 -7.74
C PRO A 230 12.93 3.37 -7.38
N HIS A 231 12.05 3.87 -6.52
CA HIS A 231 10.75 3.29 -6.23
C HIS A 231 9.64 4.26 -6.66
N PHE A 232 9.24 4.17 -7.93
CA PHE A 232 8.28 5.10 -8.55
C PHE A 232 6.95 5.15 -7.80
N GLY A 233 6.44 4.01 -7.31
CA GLY A 233 5.19 3.98 -6.55
C GLY A 233 5.23 4.80 -5.24
N LEU A 234 6.44 5.05 -4.70
CA LEU A 234 6.62 5.89 -3.51
C LEU A 234 7.14 7.28 -3.89
N GLY A 235 7.47 7.55 -5.15
CA GLY A 235 8.16 8.79 -5.54
C GLY A 235 9.52 8.97 -4.85
N LEU A 236 10.28 7.89 -4.66
CA LEU A 236 11.58 7.92 -3.96
C LEU A 236 12.72 7.46 -4.87
N GLU A 237 13.87 8.12 -4.79
CA GLU A 237 15.09 7.75 -5.54
C GLU A 237 15.71 6.43 -5.05
N GLY A 238 15.45 6.06 -3.79
CA GLY A 238 15.97 4.86 -3.18
C GLY A 238 15.18 4.46 -1.95
N TYR A 239 14.92 3.16 -1.81
CA TYR A 239 14.17 2.63 -0.67
C TYR A 239 14.68 1.25 -0.25
N ALA A 240 15.11 1.10 0.99
CA ALA A 240 15.62 -0.16 1.53
C ALA A 240 15.04 -0.37 2.93
N THR A 241 14.36 -1.50 3.13
CA THR A 241 13.72 -1.78 4.43
C THR A 241 14.72 -2.41 5.39
N TRP A 242 14.73 -1.90 6.62
CA TRP A 242 15.51 -2.46 7.73
C TRP A 242 14.74 -2.43 9.06
N THR A 243 13.50 -1.96 9.03
CA THR A 243 12.65 -1.66 10.18
C THR A 243 11.82 -2.85 10.64
N SER A 244 11.89 -4.00 9.98
CA SER A 244 11.13 -5.21 10.31
C SER A 244 11.96 -6.52 10.24
N PRO A 245 13.17 -6.59 10.81
CA PRO A 245 14.08 -7.74 10.67
C PRO A 245 13.54 -9.04 11.29
N ILE A 246 12.61 -8.96 12.25
CA ILE A 246 12.00 -10.13 12.90
C ILE A 246 11.13 -10.94 11.90
N ARG A 247 10.52 -10.26 10.92
CA ARG A 247 9.56 -10.86 9.99
C ARG A 247 9.95 -10.77 8.51
N LYS A 248 11.06 -10.09 8.20
CA LYS A 248 11.58 -9.93 6.84
C LYS A 248 13.06 -10.28 6.78
N TYR A 249 13.38 -11.32 6.02
CA TYR A 249 14.77 -11.72 5.79
C TYR A 249 15.58 -10.62 5.06
N SER A 250 14.94 -9.84 4.18
CA SER A 250 15.56 -8.68 3.52
C SER A 250 16.13 -7.67 4.53
N ASP A 251 15.33 -7.36 5.55
CA ASP A 251 15.69 -6.40 6.59
C ASP A 251 16.81 -6.96 7.47
N MET A 252 16.83 -8.27 7.72
CA MET A 252 17.94 -8.92 8.41
C MET A 252 19.25 -8.86 7.60
N VAL A 253 19.20 -9.03 6.28
CA VAL A 253 20.38 -8.87 5.41
C VAL A 253 20.88 -7.43 5.47
N ASN A 254 19.98 -6.44 5.37
CA ASN A 254 20.34 -5.03 5.50
C ASN A 254 20.92 -4.71 6.88
N HIS A 255 20.41 -5.30 7.97
CA HIS A 255 21.02 -5.20 9.30
C HIS A 255 22.45 -5.73 9.34
N ARG A 256 22.72 -6.86 8.68
CA ARG A 256 24.08 -7.44 8.60
C ARG A 256 25.03 -6.51 7.84
N LEU A 257 24.57 -5.94 6.73
CA LEU A 257 25.36 -5.01 5.93
C LEU A 257 25.66 -3.71 6.70
N ILE A 258 24.66 -3.12 7.37
CA ILE A 258 24.87 -1.95 8.22
C ILE A 258 25.89 -2.27 9.31
N LYS A 259 25.75 -3.40 10.02
CA LYS A 259 26.70 -3.82 11.05
C LYS A 259 28.11 -4.10 10.49
N ALA A 260 28.23 -4.65 9.28
CA ALA A 260 29.51 -4.85 8.62
C ALA A 260 30.21 -3.50 8.39
N VAL A 261 29.51 -2.48 7.89
CA VAL A 261 30.03 -1.11 7.77
C VAL A 261 30.49 -0.58 9.14
N LEU A 262 29.63 -0.68 10.17
CA LEU A 262 29.96 -0.18 11.52
C LEU A 262 31.18 -0.86 12.16
N THR A 263 31.47 -2.10 11.78
CA THR A 263 32.60 -2.90 12.28
C THR A 263 33.76 -2.98 11.29
N GLN A 264 33.72 -2.20 10.20
CA GLN A 264 34.73 -2.16 9.15
C GLN A 264 35.01 -3.54 8.52
N GLN A 265 33.98 -4.37 8.41
CA GLN A 265 34.02 -5.67 7.75
C GLN A 265 33.61 -5.56 6.28
N ALA A 266 34.02 -6.56 5.48
CA ALA A 266 33.64 -6.62 4.08
C ALA A 266 32.12 -6.74 3.91
N CYS A 267 31.56 -5.90 3.04
CA CYS A 267 30.15 -5.96 2.65
C CYS A 267 29.99 -6.87 1.44
N ASN A 268 29.37 -8.04 1.65
CA ASN A 268 29.12 -8.99 0.56
C ASN A 268 27.81 -8.65 -0.15
N LYS A 269 27.87 -8.46 -1.47
CA LYS A 269 26.69 -8.26 -2.33
C LYS A 269 25.71 -9.43 -2.17
N PRO A 270 24.41 -9.18 -1.90
CA PRO A 270 23.41 -10.24 -1.90
C PRO A 270 23.37 -10.94 -3.27
N GLN A 271 23.36 -12.28 -3.27
CA GLN A 271 23.28 -13.07 -4.49
C GLN A 271 21.89 -12.96 -5.14
N ASP A 272 21.83 -12.98 -6.48
CA ASP A 272 20.58 -12.89 -7.23
C ASP A 272 19.58 -14.00 -6.89
N GLU A 273 20.07 -15.20 -6.55
CA GLU A 273 19.25 -16.32 -6.08
C GLU A 273 18.48 -15.99 -4.79
N VAL A 274 19.11 -15.23 -3.88
CA VAL A 274 18.45 -14.78 -2.64
C VAL A 274 17.35 -13.77 -2.98
N LEU A 275 17.61 -12.84 -3.89
CA LEU A 275 16.61 -11.85 -4.33
C LEU A 275 15.41 -12.52 -5.00
N ALA A 276 15.67 -13.48 -5.89
CA ALA A 276 14.63 -14.27 -6.56
C ALA A 276 13.78 -15.06 -5.55
N ARG A 277 14.42 -15.69 -4.55
CA ARG A 277 13.69 -16.41 -3.49
C ARG A 277 12.84 -15.49 -2.62
N LEU A 278 13.32 -14.28 -2.31
CA LEU A 278 12.54 -13.28 -1.59
C LEU A 278 11.32 -12.82 -2.39
N GLN A 279 11.49 -12.60 -3.70
CA GLN A 279 10.40 -12.22 -4.59
C GLN A 279 9.34 -13.33 -4.67
N GLU A 280 9.78 -14.58 -4.80
CA GLU A 280 8.88 -15.74 -4.84
C GLU A 280 8.13 -15.93 -3.51
N ALA A 281 8.84 -15.86 -2.38
CA ALA A 281 8.22 -15.99 -1.07
C ALA A 281 7.18 -14.89 -0.83
N ARG A 282 7.46 -13.64 -1.24
CA ARG A 282 6.49 -12.54 -1.16
C ARG A 282 5.24 -12.81 -2.01
N ARG A 283 5.40 -13.37 -3.20
CA ARG A 283 4.28 -13.75 -4.07
C ARG A 283 3.45 -14.87 -3.45
N GLN A 284 4.09 -15.93 -2.98
CA GLN A 284 3.41 -17.07 -2.35
C GLN A 284 2.63 -16.67 -1.10
N ASN A 285 3.23 -15.87 -0.22
CA ASN A 285 2.55 -15.40 1.00
C ASN A 285 1.27 -14.62 0.67
N ARG A 286 1.31 -13.72 -0.34
CA ARG A 286 0.13 -12.97 -0.78
C ARG A 286 -0.97 -13.87 -1.35
N LEU A 287 -0.60 -14.91 -2.10
CA LEU A 287 -1.56 -15.87 -2.63
C LEU A 287 -2.24 -16.64 -1.50
N VAL A 288 -1.47 -17.15 -0.54
CA VAL A 288 -2.00 -17.88 0.61
C VAL A 288 -2.89 -17.00 1.47
N GLU A 289 -2.47 -15.77 1.77
CA GLU A 289 -3.26 -14.80 2.53
C GLU A 289 -4.61 -14.52 1.86
N ARG A 290 -4.60 -14.25 0.55
CA ARG A 290 -5.82 -14.04 -0.24
C ARG A 290 -6.71 -15.29 -0.24
N ASP A 291 -6.15 -16.46 -0.47
CA ASP A 291 -6.93 -17.70 -0.56
C ASP A 291 -7.59 -18.06 0.78
N ILE A 292 -6.94 -17.76 1.92
CA ILE A 292 -7.53 -17.89 3.26
C ILE A 292 -8.62 -16.83 3.45
N ALA A 293 -8.37 -15.58 3.08
CA ALA A 293 -9.34 -14.50 3.19
C ALA A 293 -10.61 -14.81 2.37
N ASP A 294 -10.48 -15.24 1.11
CA ASP A 294 -11.60 -15.63 0.24
C ASP A 294 -12.46 -16.73 0.87
N TRP A 295 -11.82 -17.71 1.53
CA TRP A 295 -12.52 -18.76 2.25
C TRP A 295 -13.28 -18.24 3.48
N LEU A 296 -12.66 -17.35 4.27
CA LEU A 296 -13.30 -16.70 5.42
C LEU A 296 -14.46 -15.80 4.99
N TYR A 297 -14.32 -15.06 3.89
CA TYR A 297 -15.38 -14.24 3.31
C TYR A 297 -16.59 -15.09 2.92
N CYS A 298 -16.37 -16.21 2.23
CA CYS A 298 -17.46 -17.12 1.85
C CYS A 298 -18.22 -17.60 3.08
N ARG A 299 -17.51 -18.06 4.11
CA ARG A 299 -18.15 -18.53 5.35
C ARG A 299 -18.93 -17.43 6.06
N TYR A 300 -18.39 -16.21 6.10
CA TYR A 300 -19.05 -15.07 6.73
C TYR A 300 -20.31 -14.63 5.98
N LEU A 301 -20.28 -14.67 4.64
CA LEU A 301 -21.40 -14.21 3.81
C LEU A 301 -22.46 -15.29 3.53
N ALA A 302 -22.13 -16.58 3.68
CA ALA A 302 -23.07 -17.68 3.44
C ALA A 302 -24.37 -17.54 4.26
N ASP A 303 -24.25 -17.17 5.54
CA ASP A 303 -25.39 -16.98 6.43
C ASP A 303 -26.24 -15.74 6.07
N LYS A 304 -25.70 -14.82 5.25
CA LYS A 304 -26.36 -13.57 4.85
C LYS A 304 -27.10 -13.68 3.50
N VAL A 305 -26.95 -14.78 2.77
CA VAL A 305 -27.65 -15.02 1.49
C VAL A 305 -29.17 -15.00 1.70
N ALA A 306 -29.66 -15.67 2.73
CA ALA A 306 -31.10 -15.76 3.02
C ALA A 306 -31.76 -14.38 3.30
N SER A 307 -30.98 -13.44 3.83
CA SER A 307 -31.43 -12.08 4.12
C SER A 307 -31.41 -11.13 2.92
N ASN A 308 -30.98 -11.58 1.73
CA ASN A 308 -30.87 -10.72 0.54
C ASN A 308 -30.05 -9.44 0.82
N ALA A 309 -28.96 -9.59 1.59
CA ALA A 309 -28.18 -8.45 2.06
C ALA A 309 -27.64 -7.62 0.89
N GLU A 310 -27.83 -6.30 1.01
CA GLU A 310 -27.33 -5.31 0.05
C GLU A 310 -26.07 -4.65 0.61
N PHE A 311 -25.14 -4.30 -0.28
CA PHE A 311 -23.86 -3.70 0.05
C PHE A 311 -23.51 -2.63 -0.97
N GLU A 312 -22.77 -1.60 -0.55
CA GLU A 312 -22.01 -0.78 -1.47
C GLU A 312 -20.74 -1.50 -1.90
N ALA A 313 -20.42 -1.45 -3.19
CA ALA A 313 -19.27 -2.12 -3.74
C ALA A 313 -18.56 -1.29 -4.83
N GLU A 314 -17.23 -1.36 -4.86
CA GLU A 314 -16.39 -0.71 -5.87
C GLU A 314 -16.06 -1.71 -6.99
N VAL A 315 -16.31 -1.33 -8.25
CA VAL A 315 -15.93 -2.14 -9.41
C VAL A 315 -14.40 -2.24 -9.50
N GLN A 316 -13.85 -3.44 -9.30
CA GLN A 316 -12.41 -3.71 -9.36
C GLN A 316 -11.96 -4.16 -10.75
N ASP A 317 -12.84 -4.83 -11.51
CA ASP A 317 -12.51 -5.32 -12.84
C ASP A 317 -13.78 -5.55 -13.68
N VAL A 318 -13.61 -5.46 -15.00
CA VAL A 318 -14.66 -5.67 -15.99
C VAL A 318 -14.21 -6.70 -17.02
N MET A 319 -14.98 -7.79 -17.13
CA MET A 319 -14.67 -8.91 -18.00
C MET A 319 -15.90 -9.30 -18.83
N ARG A 320 -15.70 -10.07 -19.92
CA ARG A 320 -16.82 -10.55 -20.76
C ARG A 320 -17.87 -11.34 -19.96
N GLY A 321 -17.45 -12.01 -18.88
CA GLY A 321 -18.33 -12.78 -18.02
C GLY A 321 -19.17 -11.93 -17.06
N GLY A 322 -18.83 -10.66 -16.83
CA GLY A 322 -19.46 -9.81 -15.82
C GLY A 322 -18.50 -8.83 -15.15
N LEU A 323 -18.87 -8.36 -13.95
CA LEU A 323 -18.07 -7.45 -13.14
C LEU A 323 -17.48 -8.18 -11.95
N ARG A 324 -16.28 -7.78 -11.52
CA ARG A 324 -15.77 -8.11 -10.19
C ARG A 324 -15.84 -6.86 -9.34
N VAL A 325 -16.52 -6.93 -8.21
CA VAL A 325 -16.69 -5.82 -7.28
C VAL A 325 -16.10 -6.18 -5.92
N GLN A 326 -15.67 -5.18 -5.17
CA GLN A 326 -15.23 -5.32 -3.78
C GLN A 326 -16.24 -4.65 -2.87
N LEU A 327 -16.79 -5.39 -1.89
CA LEU A 327 -17.72 -4.83 -0.91
C LEU A 327 -16.98 -3.85 0.01
N LEU A 328 -17.48 -2.62 0.16
CA LEU A 328 -16.79 -1.57 0.91
C LEU A 328 -16.78 -1.83 2.43
N GLU A 329 -17.81 -2.48 2.96
CA GLU A 329 -17.95 -2.70 4.40
C GLU A 329 -16.97 -3.75 4.95
N ASN A 330 -16.65 -4.76 4.14
CA ASN A 330 -15.91 -5.93 4.60
C ASN A 330 -14.77 -6.38 3.68
N GLY A 331 -14.66 -5.83 2.47
CA GLY A 331 -13.54 -6.11 1.57
C GLY A 331 -13.67 -7.37 0.72
N ALA A 332 -14.76 -8.13 0.86
CA ALA A 332 -14.99 -9.35 0.10
C ALA A 332 -15.08 -9.06 -1.40
N SER A 333 -14.50 -9.95 -2.22
CA SER A 333 -14.67 -9.89 -3.67
C SER A 333 -15.92 -10.65 -4.09
N MET A 334 -16.81 -9.98 -4.81
CA MET A 334 -18.05 -10.53 -5.35
C MET A 334 -18.03 -10.46 -6.88
N PHE A 335 -18.58 -11.50 -7.52
CA PHE A 335 -18.76 -11.55 -8.96
C PHE A 335 -20.21 -11.25 -9.35
N ILE A 336 -20.39 -10.34 -10.30
CA ILE A 336 -21.69 -9.98 -10.86
C ILE A 336 -21.78 -10.53 -12.29
N PRO A 337 -22.57 -11.58 -12.56
CA PRO A 337 -22.63 -12.19 -13.89
C PRO A 337 -23.21 -11.24 -14.93
N ALA A 338 -22.68 -11.25 -16.16
CA ALA A 338 -23.17 -10.41 -17.25
C ALA A 338 -24.67 -10.60 -17.55
N SER A 339 -25.20 -11.81 -17.30
CA SER A 339 -26.63 -12.11 -17.48
C SER A 339 -27.55 -11.36 -16.51
N THR A 340 -27.04 -10.84 -15.40
CA THR A 340 -27.81 -10.00 -14.46
C THR A 340 -27.68 -8.50 -14.80
N LEU A 341 -26.75 -8.13 -15.69
CA LEU A 341 -26.53 -6.74 -16.10
C LEU A 341 -27.40 -6.36 -17.28
N HIS A 342 -27.54 -7.27 -18.25
CA HIS A 342 -28.38 -7.07 -19.43
C HIS A 342 -28.84 -8.39 -20.05
N ASN A 343 -30.06 -8.40 -20.56
CA ASN A 343 -30.69 -9.61 -21.12
C ASN A 343 -30.09 -10.03 -22.47
N ASN A 344 -29.57 -9.09 -23.26
CA ASN A 344 -28.99 -9.37 -24.57
C ASN A 344 -27.45 -9.26 -24.54
N LYS A 345 -26.77 -10.40 -24.68
CA LYS A 345 -25.29 -10.44 -24.70
C LYS A 345 -24.67 -9.73 -25.90
N GLU A 346 -25.34 -9.68 -27.04
CA GLU A 346 -24.81 -9.04 -28.26
C GLU A 346 -24.78 -7.51 -28.14
N GLU A 347 -25.60 -6.95 -27.24
CA GLU A 347 -25.64 -5.53 -26.94
C GLU A 347 -24.59 -5.12 -25.89
N MET A 348 -23.88 -6.08 -25.28
CA MET A 348 -22.83 -5.84 -24.30
C MET A 348 -21.44 -5.91 -24.94
N GLN A 349 -20.64 -4.87 -24.71
CA GLN A 349 -19.27 -4.80 -25.21
C GLN A 349 -18.32 -4.41 -24.08
N VAL A 350 -17.26 -5.20 -23.90
CA VAL A 350 -16.22 -4.90 -22.90
C VAL A 350 -15.06 -4.22 -23.61
N ASN A 351 -14.77 -2.99 -23.20
CA ASN A 351 -13.54 -2.31 -23.59
C ASN A 351 -12.45 -2.67 -22.57
N SER A 352 -11.51 -3.53 -22.98
CA SER A 352 -10.39 -3.94 -22.13
C SER A 352 -9.42 -2.80 -21.84
N ASP A 353 -9.30 -1.83 -22.74
CA ASP A 353 -8.43 -0.67 -22.57
C ASP A 353 -9.05 0.40 -21.67
N GLU A 354 -10.36 0.46 -21.52
CA GLU A 354 -11.00 1.31 -20.51
C GLU A 354 -11.32 0.58 -19.22
N ILE A 355 -11.27 -0.77 -19.21
CA ILE A 355 -11.80 -1.59 -18.12
C ILE A 355 -13.26 -1.17 -17.85
N ALA A 356 -14.05 -1.17 -18.92
CA ALA A 356 -15.42 -0.66 -18.93
C ALA A 356 -16.37 -1.56 -19.71
N LEU A 357 -17.62 -1.61 -19.26
CA LEU A 357 -18.73 -2.29 -19.89
C LEU A 357 -19.62 -1.27 -20.57
N TYR A 358 -19.84 -1.48 -21.87
CA TYR A 358 -20.76 -0.74 -22.69
C TYR A 358 -22.01 -1.57 -22.96
N ILE A 359 -23.18 -0.95 -22.89
CA ILE A 359 -24.47 -1.57 -23.23
C ILE A 359 -25.15 -0.67 -24.26
N LYS A 360 -25.51 -1.21 -25.42
CA LYS A 360 -26.09 -0.46 -26.55
C LYS A 360 -25.25 0.76 -26.99
N GLY A 361 -23.93 0.67 -26.83
CA GLY A 361 -22.99 1.73 -27.20
C GLY A 361 -22.76 2.80 -26.12
N GLU A 362 -23.45 2.73 -24.99
CA GLU A 362 -23.24 3.65 -23.85
C GLU A 362 -22.39 2.98 -22.77
N ARG A 363 -21.44 3.72 -22.19
CA ARG A 363 -20.63 3.22 -21.08
C ARG A 363 -21.45 3.20 -19.80
N ILE A 364 -21.75 2.01 -19.29
CA ILE A 364 -22.61 1.83 -18.11
C ILE A 364 -21.79 1.63 -16.83
N TYR A 365 -20.73 0.81 -16.89
CA TYR A 365 -19.87 0.55 -15.74
C TYR A 365 -18.40 0.65 -16.14
N LYS A 366 -17.56 1.15 -15.25
CA LYS A 366 -16.10 1.15 -15.38
C LYS A 366 -15.44 0.86 -14.04
N ILE A 367 -14.15 0.54 -14.09
CA ILE A 367 -13.33 0.38 -12.90
C ILE A 367 -13.40 1.62 -11.99
N GLY A 368 -13.57 1.40 -10.70
CA GLY A 368 -13.70 2.43 -9.67
C GLY A 368 -15.12 2.97 -9.47
N ASP A 369 -16.11 2.57 -10.28
CA ASP A 369 -17.50 2.96 -10.01
C ASP A 369 -17.99 2.34 -8.71
N ILE A 370 -18.74 3.11 -7.93
CA ILE A 370 -19.47 2.61 -6.75
C ILE A 370 -20.86 2.20 -7.18
N VAL A 371 -21.19 0.93 -6.93
CA VAL A 371 -22.46 0.30 -7.27
C VAL A 371 -23.09 -0.33 -6.03
N LYS A 372 -24.41 -0.33 -5.98
CA LYS A 372 -25.15 -1.07 -4.97
C LYS A 372 -25.40 -2.49 -5.46
N VAL A 373 -25.01 -3.48 -4.67
CA VAL A 373 -25.12 -4.89 -5.05
C VAL A 373 -25.88 -5.68 -4.00
N LYS A 374 -26.56 -6.73 -4.44
CA LYS A 374 -27.28 -7.66 -3.61
C LYS A 374 -26.62 -9.03 -3.69
N LEU A 375 -26.38 -9.64 -2.54
CA LEU A 375 -25.85 -11.00 -2.45
C LEU A 375 -26.91 -12.02 -2.88
N THR A 376 -26.59 -12.87 -3.85
CA THR A 376 -27.51 -13.88 -4.39
C THR A 376 -27.09 -15.30 -4.07
N GLU A 377 -25.80 -15.60 -4.11
CA GLU A 377 -25.29 -16.95 -3.92
C GLU A 377 -23.88 -16.96 -3.34
N VAL A 378 -23.58 -17.92 -2.46
CA VAL A 378 -22.23 -18.23 -2.01
C VAL A 378 -21.93 -19.71 -2.28
N LYS A 379 -20.89 -19.99 -3.05
CA LYS A 379 -20.42 -21.34 -3.39
C LYS A 379 -19.16 -21.65 -2.61
N GLU A 380 -19.28 -22.32 -1.46
CA GLU A 380 -18.12 -22.66 -0.62
C GLU A 380 -17.10 -23.56 -1.34
N ALA A 381 -17.56 -24.50 -2.18
CA ALA A 381 -16.69 -25.42 -2.91
C ALA A 381 -15.72 -24.70 -3.86
N THR A 382 -16.17 -23.60 -4.47
CA THR A 382 -15.36 -22.78 -5.39
C THR A 382 -14.93 -21.44 -4.79
N ARG A 383 -15.26 -21.20 -3.51
CA ARG A 383 -15.01 -19.94 -2.79
C ARG A 383 -15.51 -18.72 -3.57
N SER A 384 -16.69 -18.85 -4.16
CA SER A 384 -17.25 -17.82 -5.04
C SER A 384 -18.43 -17.15 -4.37
N ILE A 385 -18.40 -15.82 -4.33
CA ILE A 385 -19.50 -14.97 -3.88
C ILE A 385 -20.11 -14.33 -5.12
N VAL A 386 -21.41 -14.52 -5.32
CA VAL A 386 -22.13 -14.04 -6.49
C VAL A 386 -23.24 -13.09 -6.05
N GLY A 387 -23.43 -12.02 -6.81
CA GLY A 387 -24.48 -11.06 -6.58
C GLY A 387 -25.06 -10.50 -7.88
N GLU A 388 -25.96 -9.54 -7.73
CA GLU A 388 -26.54 -8.75 -8.81
C GLU A 388 -26.54 -7.26 -8.43
N ILE A 389 -26.61 -6.38 -9.43
CA ILE A 389 -26.73 -4.93 -9.17
C ILE A 389 -28.17 -4.62 -8.75
N VAL A 390 -28.32 -3.82 -7.70
CA VAL A 390 -29.61 -3.26 -7.29
C VAL A 390 -29.89 -2.05 -8.18
N GLN A 391 -30.98 -2.11 -8.93
CA GLN A 391 -31.46 -1.02 -9.79
C GLN A 391 -32.18 0.06 -9.00
#